data_AF-A0A929YTU7-F1
#
_entry.id   AF-A0A929YTU7-F1
#
_cell.length_a   1.000
_cell.length_b   1.000
_cell.length_c   1.000
_cell.angle_alpha   90.00
_cell.angle_beta   90.00
_cell.angle_gamma   90.00
#
_symmetry.space_group_name_H-M   'P 1'
#
loop_
_entity.id
_entity.type
_entity.pdbx_description
1 polymer ?
#
loop_
_entity_poly.entity_id
_entity_poly.type
_entity_poly.pdbx_seq_one_letter_code
_entity_poly.pdbx_strand_id
1 'polypeptide(L)'
;MQRLFPVPLLLLFLLCFGCHEKTSKISVHRQNDEIAGAQALDNARRRLNARDYEGARRIIRAMRHAHPLALTARENGILLMDSIDLVAAREAILQAERSASADTATHTVQRGGNNGQLPELYRRLRFFERKLQHDFRQRKSHD
;
A
#
# COMPACT_ATOMS: atom_id res chain seq x y z
N MET A 1 -22.97 -45.10 53.59
CA MET A 1 -21.61 -44.62 53.28
C MET A 1 -21.50 -44.41 51.79
N GLN A 2 -21.45 -43.14 51.36
CA GLN A 2 -21.41 -42.72 49.96
C GLN A 2 -20.00 -42.92 49.40
N ARG A 3 -19.86 -43.61 48.26
CA ARG A 3 -18.61 -43.70 47.51
C ARG A 3 -18.69 -42.77 46.31
N LEU A 4 -18.13 -41.57 46.48
CA LEU A 4 -17.90 -40.59 45.42
C LEU A 4 -16.76 -41.10 44.54
N PHE A 5 -17.09 -41.57 43.35
CA PHE A 5 -16.13 -41.87 42.28
C PHE A 5 -15.57 -40.55 41.72
N PRO A 6 -14.25 -40.35 41.66
CA PRO A 6 -13.65 -39.15 41.08
C PRO A 6 -13.58 -39.31 39.55
N VAL A 7 -14.74 -39.38 38.89
CA VAL A 7 -14.82 -39.42 37.42
C VAL A 7 -14.75 -38.02 36.75
N PRO A 8 -14.98 -36.85 37.42
CA PRO A 8 -15.01 -35.60 36.66
C PRO A 8 -13.62 -35.02 36.37
N LEU A 9 -12.53 -35.56 36.94
CA LEU A 9 -11.19 -34.99 36.76
C LEU A 9 -10.48 -35.48 35.48
N LEU A 10 -10.89 -36.62 34.91
CA LEU A 10 -10.23 -37.21 33.73
C LEU A 10 -10.69 -36.59 32.40
N LEU A 11 -11.86 -35.94 32.36
CA LEU A 11 -12.44 -35.36 31.14
C LEU A 11 -11.98 -33.92 30.86
N LEU A 12 -11.35 -33.23 31.82
CA LEU A 12 -10.89 -31.85 31.65
C LEU A 12 -9.50 -31.73 31.00
N PHE A 13 -8.72 -32.81 30.94
CA PHE A 13 -7.35 -32.78 30.40
C PHE A 13 -7.28 -32.97 28.87
N LEU A 14 -8.38 -33.33 28.20
CA LEU A 14 -8.41 -33.64 26.77
C LEU A 14 -8.80 -32.47 25.86
N LEU A 15 -9.10 -31.29 26.41
CA LEU A 15 -9.52 -30.10 25.63
C LEU A 15 -8.39 -29.08 25.36
N CYS A 16 -7.15 -29.33 25.81
CA CYS A 16 -6.05 -28.35 25.72
C CYS A 16 -5.00 -28.61 24.64
N PHE A 17 -5.09 -29.68 23.85
CA PHE A 17 -4.10 -29.98 22.81
C PHE A 17 -4.69 -29.86 21.40
N GLY A 18 -4.99 -28.62 21.02
CA GLY A 18 -5.46 -28.29 19.67
C GLY A 18 -5.00 -26.93 19.15
N CYS A 19 -4.09 -26.22 19.83
CA CYS A 19 -3.42 -25.06 19.24
C CYS A 19 -2.24 -25.56 18.39
N HIS A 20 -2.53 -26.13 17.23
CA HIS A 20 -1.52 -26.29 16.19
C HIS A 20 -1.27 -24.90 15.60
N GLU A 21 -0.47 -24.08 16.30
CA GLU A 21 0.08 -22.88 15.72
C GLU A 21 0.88 -23.32 14.49
N LYS A 22 0.34 -23.04 13.30
CA LYS A 22 1.10 -23.16 12.06
C LYS A 22 2.19 -22.09 12.14
N THR A 23 3.31 -22.41 12.78
CA THR A 23 4.50 -21.59 12.68
C THR A 23 4.89 -21.63 11.21
N SER A 24 4.61 -20.54 10.50
CA SER A 24 5.11 -20.41 9.15
C SER A 24 6.62 -20.51 9.20
N LYS A 25 7.16 -21.48 8.47
CA LYS A 25 8.60 -21.68 8.34
C LYS A 25 9.13 -20.66 7.32
N ILE A 26 9.12 -19.38 7.70
CA ILE A 26 9.81 -18.32 6.97
C ILE A 26 11.32 -18.51 7.19
N SER A 27 12.11 -18.49 6.11
CA SER A 27 13.57 -18.53 6.23
C SER A 27 14.09 -17.24 6.86
N VAL A 28 15.17 -17.33 7.65
CA VAL A 28 15.82 -16.15 8.24
C VAL A 28 16.17 -15.10 7.18
N HIS A 29 16.59 -15.55 5.99
CA HIS A 29 16.87 -14.65 4.88
C HIS A 29 15.63 -13.87 4.42
N ARG A 30 14.49 -14.55 4.26
CA ARG A 30 13.22 -13.89 3.93
C ARG A 30 12.77 -12.94 5.03
N GLN A 31 12.93 -13.31 6.30
CA GLN A 31 12.59 -12.44 7.42
C GLN A 31 13.42 -11.14 7.41
N ASN A 32 14.73 -11.25 7.15
CA ASN A 32 15.61 -10.09 7.05
C ASN A 32 15.24 -9.19 5.87
N ASP A 33 14.86 -9.79 4.74
CA ASP A 33 14.36 -9.06 3.57
C ASP A 33 13.07 -8.31 3.88
N GLU A 34 12.11 -8.92 4.59
CA GLU A 34 10.86 -8.25 5.00
C GLU A 34 11.13 -7.06 5.92
N ILE A 35 12.06 -7.20 6.87
CA ILE A 35 12.45 -6.10 7.78
C ILE A 35 13.09 -4.95 6.99
N ALA A 36 14.06 -5.24 6.13
CA ALA A 36 14.73 -4.22 5.32
C ALA A 36 13.76 -3.54 4.34
N GLY A 37 12.87 -4.32 3.73
CA GLY A 37 11.81 -3.82 2.86
C GLY A 37 10.85 -2.88 3.60
N ALA A 38 10.43 -3.23 4.81
CA ALA A 38 9.57 -2.38 5.64
C ALA A 38 10.26 -1.04 6.00
N GLN A 39 11.53 -1.08 6.38
CA GLN A 39 12.30 0.13 6.67
C GLN A 39 12.42 1.06 5.45
N ALA A 40 12.62 0.49 4.27
CA ALA A 40 12.65 1.26 3.02
C ALA A 40 11.28 1.90 2.72
N LEU A 41 10.17 1.19 2.97
CA LEU A 41 8.83 1.77 2.81
C LEU A 41 8.57 2.92 3.77
N ASP A 42 9.03 2.84 5.01
CA ASP A 42 8.91 3.97 5.95
C ASP A 42 9.69 5.19 5.48
N ASN A 43 10.87 4.98 4.89
CA ASN A 43 11.61 6.06 4.26
C ASN A 43 10.84 6.65 3.05
N ALA A 44 10.25 5.81 2.19
CA ALA A 44 9.42 6.26 1.09
C ALA A 44 8.21 7.09 1.56
N ARG A 45 7.55 6.68 2.66
CA ARG A 45 6.45 7.43 3.27
C ARG A 45 6.89 8.80 3.79
N ARG A 46 8.09 8.90 4.39
CA ARG A 46 8.66 10.20 4.80
C ARG A 46 8.90 11.12 3.60
N ARG A 47 9.42 10.58 2.49
CA ARG A 47 9.59 11.35 1.23
C ARG A 47 8.24 11.81 0.67
N LEU A 48 7.24 10.94 0.67
CA LEU A 48 5.87 11.28 0.27
C LEU A 48 5.29 12.42 1.12
N ASN A 49 5.44 12.37 2.44
CA ASN A 49 4.98 13.44 3.34
C ASN A 49 5.70 14.77 3.08
N ALA A 50 6.95 14.72 2.62
CA ALA A 50 7.71 15.90 2.19
C ALA A 50 7.39 16.34 0.74
N ARG A 51 6.38 15.75 0.09
CA ARG A 51 6.00 15.96 -1.33
C ARG A 51 7.11 15.61 -2.33
N ASP A 52 8.11 14.84 -1.93
CA ASP A 52 9.16 14.30 -2.80
C ASP A 52 8.68 12.98 -3.43
N TYR A 53 7.76 13.08 -4.39
CA TYR A 53 7.14 11.92 -5.04
C TYR A 53 8.15 11.07 -5.81
N GLU A 54 9.07 11.70 -6.55
CA GLU A 54 10.10 10.98 -7.29
C GLU A 54 11.10 10.30 -6.36
N GLY A 55 11.48 10.93 -5.25
CA GLY A 55 12.28 10.30 -4.21
C GLY A 55 11.59 9.08 -3.61
N ALA A 56 10.30 9.18 -3.28
CA ALA A 56 9.52 8.05 -2.80
C ALA A 56 9.46 6.91 -3.82
N ARG A 57 9.20 7.20 -5.11
CA ARG A 57 9.20 6.19 -6.19
C ARG A 57 10.55 5.50 -6.34
N ARG A 58 11.66 6.25 -6.30
CA ARG A 58 13.01 5.69 -6.39
C ARG A 58 13.28 4.70 -5.26
N ILE A 59 12.92 5.06 -4.02
CA ILE A 59 13.08 4.17 -2.86
C ILE A 59 12.28 2.88 -3.04
N ILE A 60 11.01 2.97 -3.45
CA ILE A 60 10.17 1.77 -3.64
C ILE A 60 10.73 0.87 -4.74
N ARG A 61 11.17 1.43 -5.88
CA ARG A 61 11.79 0.65 -6.96
C ARG A 61 13.07 -0.04 -6.48
N ALA A 62 13.96 0.70 -5.81
CA ALA A 62 15.19 0.16 -5.27
C ALA A 62 14.93 -0.97 -4.27
N MET A 63 13.96 -0.78 -3.35
CA MET A 63 13.55 -1.81 -2.40
C MET A 63 13.10 -3.09 -3.10
N ARG A 64 12.22 -2.99 -4.12
CA ARG A 64 11.70 -4.15 -4.85
C ARG A 64 12.79 -4.94 -5.58
N HIS A 65 13.87 -4.27 -5.99
CA HIS A 65 15.04 -4.91 -6.60
C HIS A 65 15.99 -5.51 -5.56
N ALA A 66 16.23 -4.80 -4.45
CA ALA A 66 17.18 -5.21 -3.42
C ALA A 66 16.67 -6.36 -2.53
N HIS A 67 15.35 -6.41 -2.28
CA HIS A 67 14.74 -7.38 -1.36
C HIS A 67 13.68 -8.23 -2.07
N PRO A 68 14.09 -9.15 -2.96
CA PRO A 68 13.16 -9.92 -3.76
C PRO A 68 12.27 -10.85 -2.92
N LEU A 69 12.71 -11.26 -1.73
CA LEU A 69 11.96 -12.17 -0.86
C LEU A 69 11.00 -11.45 0.10
N ALA A 70 11.05 -10.12 0.15
CA ALA A 70 10.17 -9.30 0.99
C ALA A 70 8.75 -9.21 0.40
N LEU A 71 8.03 -10.33 0.32
CA LEU A 71 6.74 -10.43 -0.37
C LEU A 71 5.73 -9.40 0.16
N THR A 72 5.65 -9.28 1.49
CA THR A 72 4.74 -8.34 2.16
C THR A 72 5.16 -6.90 1.88
N ALA A 73 6.45 -6.57 2.04
CA ALA A 73 6.95 -5.24 1.73
C ALA A 73 6.77 -4.88 0.24
N ARG A 74 6.93 -5.84 -0.67
CA ARG A 74 6.75 -5.62 -2.11
C ARG A 74 5.30 -5.31 -2.47
N GLU A 75 4.34 -6.03 -1.89
CA GLU A 75 2.91 -5.73 -2.07
C GLU A 75 2.56 -4.35 -1.50
N ASN A 76 3.02 -4.05 -0.28
CA ASN A 76 2.83 -2.73 0.33
C ASN A 76 3.49 -1.61 -0.51
N GLY A 77 4.62 -1.91 -1.16
CA GLY A 77 5.28 -1.00 -2.08
C GLY A 77 4.48 -0.72 -3.36
N ILE A 78 3.76 -1.71 -3.90
CA ILE A 78 2.84 -1.50 -5.02
C ILE A 78 1.72 -0.54 -4.62
N LEU A 79 1.09 -0.77 -3.46
CA LEU A 79 0.03 0.10 -2.95
C LEU A 79 0.51 1.52 -2.67
N LEU A 80 1.72 1.66 -2.12
CA LEU A 80 2.31 2.97 -1.89
C LEU A 80 2.62 3.69 -3.20
N MET A 81 3.07 2.98 -4.23
CA MET A 81 3.32 3.54 -5.57
C MET A 81 2.03 4.08 -6.19
N ASP A 82 0.94 3.32 -6.10
CA ASP A 82 -0.37 3.73 -6.60
C ASP A 82 -0.94 4.91 -5.81
N SER A 83 -0.70 4.95 -4.50
CA SER A 83 -1.08 6.07 -3.65
C SER A 83 -0.33 7.36 -4.04
N ILE A 84 0.97 7.25 -4.36
CA ILE A 84 1.77 8.37 -4.88
C ILE A 84 1.19 8.86 -6.21
N ASP A 85 0.89 7.95 -7.13
CA ASP A 85 0.31 8.27 -8.44
C ASP A 85 -1.05 8.98 -8.32
N LEU A 86 -1.89 8.53 -7.40
CA LEU A 86 -3.19 9.12 -7.11
C LEU A 86 -3.05 10.54 -6.53
N VAL A 87 -2.15 10.75 -5.56
CA VAL A 87 -1.89 12.09 -4.99
C VAL A 87 -1.33 13.04 -6.05
N ALA A 88 -0.37 12.58 -6.85
CA ALA A 88 0.20 13.39 -7.93
C ALA A 88 -0.84 13.79 -8.98
N ALA A 89 -1.77 12.88 -9.34
CA ALA A 89 -2.87 13.19 -10.24
C ALA A 89 -3.82 14.25 -9.65
N ARG A 90 -4.13 14.19 -8.36
CA ARG A 90 -4.95 15.21 -7.67
C ARG A 90 -4.27 16.58 -7.68
N GLU A 91 -2.97 16.64 -7.39
CA GLU A 91 -2.24 17.92 -7.43
C GLU A 91 -2.19 18.52 -8.85
N ALA A 92 -2.02 17.68 -9.87
CA ALA A 92 -2.06 18.13 -11.26
C ALA A 92 -3.43 18.71 -11.66
N ILE A 93 -4.53 18.12 -11.17
CA ILE A 93 -5.89 18.66 -11.37
C ILE A 93 -6.00 20.04 -10.71
N LEU A 94 -5.62 20.15 -9.43
CA LEU A 94 -5.68 21.43 -8.70
C LEU A 94 -4.86 22.52 -9.38
N GLN A 95 -3.68 22.18 -9.93
CA GLN A 95 -2.87 23.13 -10.67
C GLN A 95 -3.55 23.56 -11.97
N ALA A 96 -4.09 22.62 -12.74
CA ALA A 96 -4.76 22.92 -14.00
C ALA A 96 -6.02 23.78 -13.80
N GLU A 97 -6.81 23.54 -12.74
CA GLU A 97 -7.99 24.34 -12.40
C GLU A 97 -7.62 25.78 -11.98
N ARG A 98 -6.53 25.94 -11.24
CA ARG A 98 -6.01 27.27 -10.88
C ARG A 98 -5.56 28.04 -12.12
N SER A 99 -4.83 27.40 -13.03
CA SER A 99 -4.40 28.02 -14.29
C SER A 99 -5.57 28.42 -15.17
N ALA A 100 -6.57 27.54 -15.35
CA ALA A 100 -7.77 27.84 -16.14
C ALA A 100 -8.56 29.04 -15.58
N SER A 101 -8.62 29.14 -14.24
CA SER A 101 -9.28 30.26 -13.55
C SER A 101 -8.50 31.58 -13.73
N ALA A 102 -7.18 31.53 -13.72
CA ALA A 102 -6.31 32.69 -13.99
C ALA A 102 -6.43 33.17 -15.45
N ASP A 103 -6.44 32.26 -16.42
CA ASP A 103 -6.59 32.59 -17.85
C ASP A 103 -7.91 33.31 -18.14
N THR A 104 -8.98 32.92 -17.44
CA THR A 104 -10.31 33.54 -17.56
C THR A 104 -10.30 34.99 -17.04
N ALA A 105 -9.54 35.27 -15.97
CA ALA A 105 -9.42 36.61 -15.40
C ALA A 105 -8.57 37.56 -16.27
N THR A 106 -7.62 37.02 -17.05
CA THR A 106 -6.67 37.81 -17.85
C THR A 106 -7.12 38.07 -19.30
N HIS A 107 -8.30 37.59 -19.72
CA HIS A 107 -8.85 37.76 -21.08
C HIS A 107 -7.91 37.36 -22.24
N THR A 108 -6.89 36.54 -22.00
CA THR A 108 -5.97 36.06 -23.03
C THR A 108 -6.58 34.85 -23.74
N VAL A 109 -6.99 35.05 -25.01
CA VAL A 109 -7.60 34.04 -25.88
C VAL A 109 -6.54 33.02 -26.33
N GLN A 110 -6.08 32.16 -25.43
CA GLN A 110 -5.28 30.97 -25.77
C GLN A 110 -6.15 29.73 -25.63
N ARG A 111 -7.26 29.73 -26.38
CA ARG A 111 -8.36 28.77 -26.27
C ARG A 111 -8.08 27.39 -26.87
N GLY A 112 -6.84 27.09 -27.28
CA GLY A 112 -6.51 25.90 -28.06
C GLY A 112 -5.76 24.78 -27.30
N GLY A 113 -4.97 25.09 -26.28
CA GLY A 113 -4.02 24.12 -25.69
C GLY A 113 -4.56 23.26 -24.54
N ASN A 114 -5.40 23.83 -23.68
CA ASN A 114 -5.76 23.20 -22.39
C ASN A 114 -7.07 22.40 -22.38
N ASN A 115 -7.91 22.48 -23.43
CA ASN A 115 -9.26 21.90 -23.41
C ASN A 115 -9.29 20.36 -23.23
N GLY A 116 -8.20 19.66 -23.58
CA GLY A 116 -8.09 18.20 -23.40
C GLY A 116 -7.39 17.76 -22.11
N GLN A 117 -6.69 18.65 -21.42
CA GLN A 117 -5.80 18.27 -20.32
C GLN A 117 -6.58 17.92 -19.04
N LEU A 118 -7.56 18.74 -18.67
CA LEU A 118 -8.32 18.52 -17.44
C LEU A 118 -9.15 17.22 -17.49
N PRO A 119 -9.91 16.91 -18.58
CA PRO A 119 -10.60 15.63 -18.71
C PRO A 119 -9.67 14.42 -18.63
N GLU A 120 -8.46 14.51 -19.18
CA GLU A 120 -7.46 13.44 -19.12
C GLU A 120 -6.93 13.21 -17.71
N LEU A 121 -6.65 14.29 -16.96
CA LEU A 121 -6.24 14.19 -15.57
C LEU A 121 -7.31 13.51 -14.71
N TYR A 122 -8.59 13.85 -14.92
CA TYR A 122 -9.71 13.17 -14.26
C TYR A 122 -9.84 11.69 -14.66
N ARG A 123 -9.58 11.33 -15.93
CA ARG A 123 -9.51 9.92 -16.36
C ARG A 123 -8.39 9.17 -15.63
N ARG A 124 -7.21 9.78 -15.52
CA ARG A 124 -6.05 9.22 -14.84
C ARG A 124 -6.27 9.06 -13.34
N LEU A 125 -6.91 10.04 -12.69
CA LEU A 125 -7.32 9.93 -11.28
C LEU A 125 -8.20 8.70 -11.04
N ARG A 126 -9.28 8.55 -11.82
CA ARG A 126 -10.18 7.39 -11.72
C ARG A 126 -9.47 6.06 -12.00
N PHE A 127 -8.51 6.06 -12.92
CA PHE A 127 -7.69 4.88 -13.17
C PHE A 127 -6.92 4.46 -11.91
N PHE A 128 -6.21 5.39 -11.28
CA PHE A 128 -5.42 5.08 -10.08
C PHE A 128 -6.29 4.72 -8.87
N GLU A 129 -7.46 5.34 -8.71
CA GLU A 129 -8.42 4.94 -7.67
C GLU A 129 -8.88 3.49 -7.82
N ARG A 130 -9.25 3.09 -9.06
CA ARG A 130 -9.62 1.70 -9.35
C ARG A 130 -8.45 0.74 -9.19
N LYS A 131 -7.26 1.14 -9.62
CA LYS A 131 -6.05 0.33 -9.52
C LYS A 131 -5.69 0.07 -8.06
N LEU A 132 -5.66 1.10 -7.22
CA LEU A 132 -5.39 0.98 -5.79
C LEU A 132 -6.40 0.05 -5.11
N GLN A 133 -7.69 0.18 -5.44
CA GLN A 133 -8.73 -0.69 -4.90
C GLN A 133 -8.59 -2.14 -5.39
N HIS A 134 -8.19 -2.35 -6.64
CA HIS A 134 -7.93 -3.66 -7.21
C HIS A 134 -6.74 -4.34 -6.51
N ASP A 135 -5.60 -3.66 -6.44
CA ASP A 135 -4.37 -4.16 -5.84
C ASP A 135 -4.55 -4.43 -4.34
N PHE A 136 -5.32 -3.58 -3.64
CA PHE A 136 -5.66 -3.81 -2.23
C PHE A 136 -6.46 -5.09 -2.02
N ARG A 137 -7.43 -5.39 -2.91
CA ARG A 137 -8.23 -6.62 -2.83
C ARG A 137 -7.45 -7.89 -3.19
N GLN A 138 -6.41 -7.77 -3.99
CA GLN A 138 -5.60 -8.91 -4.44
C GLN A 138 -4.47 -9.28 -3.47
N ARG A 139 -4.31 -8.55 -2.36
CA ARG A 139 -3.30 -8.86 -1.35
C ARG A 139 -3.45 -10.28 -0.82
N LYS A 140 -2.31 -10.95 -0.66
CA LYS A 140 -2.25 -12.28 -0.07
C LYS A 140 -1.71 -12.17 1.36
N SER A 141 -2.19 -13.04 2.25
CA SER A 141 -1.43 -13.31 3.47
C SER A 141 -0.18 -14.09 3.07
N HIS A 142 0.95 -13.61 3.55
CA HIS A 142 2.25 -14.25 3.34
C HIS A 142 2.76 -14.86 4.63
N ASP A 143 1.87 -15.13 5.59
CA ASP A 143 2.21 -15.69 6.88
C ASP A 143 2.82 -17.07 6.70
#